data_AF-A0A3P7YWA7-F1
#
_entry.id   AF-A0A3P7YWA7-F1
#
_cell.length_a   1.000
_cell.length_b   1.000
_cell.length_c   1.000
_cell.angle_alpha   90.00
_cell.angle_beta   90.00
_cell.angle_gamma   90.00
#
_symmetry.space_group_name_H-M   'P 1'
#
loop_
_entity.id
_entity.type
_entity.pdbx_description
1 polymer ?
#
loop_
_entity_poly.entity_id
_entity_poly.type
_entity_poly.pdbx_seq_one_letter_code
_entity_poly.pdbx_strand_id
1 'polypeptide(L)'
;MDKFLEYCTRETIRIEWNDENIRLECAKFILDRVIVLYIYEIFPDIETNGVDIYGGWEGSEGQIDIRDTADPVVIARYWLIRWMATVALTTNNDLATTGQLLYRKALFSSRKATNTLLTLLKEAVMLPLPCSNVIHKVFSLINTWLLQRNLPPFIEQEGIAVESLSLLLIHFLTSFFHSPYLLAAGERLSSAISLTQSLLQTTRDLSNPSTHLQNSLSTRVWCELIKSLADGVRTVTSRSDAYGRATSGALAQNLLGVIVFVRAISGIEIEERVWDDVLAVFQSGCWMQMIEQWSRVVDSVTRALILNLFKVDIAPTAQSTSHQIVKRVKSNETTSTQEDGNAEFSEETRSENDSTVGDENAQFTSVVQDDFFHVSLLLETNKETIFIEKTALFHY
;
A
#
# COMPACT_ATOMS: atom_id res chain seq x y z
N MET A 1 -4.56 28.51 5.32
CA MET A 1 -3.33 27.93 4.73
C MET A 1 -3.54 27.42 3.32
N ASP A 2 -4.48 26.52 3.05
CA ASP A 2 -4.71 25.96 1.69
C ASP A 2 -4.70 27.01 0.58
N LYS A 3 -5.57 28.01 0.69
CA LYS A 3 -5.69 29.11 -0.28
C LYS A 3 -4.42 29.94 -0.44
N PHE A 4 -3.63 30.08 0.62
CA PHE A 4 -2.35 30.78 0.57
C PHE A 4 -1.31 29.98 -0.22
N LEU A 5 -1.19 28.67 0.04
CA LEU A 5 -0.27 27.79 -0.68
C LEU A 5 -0.66 27.64 -2.16
N GLU A 6 -1.96 27.53 -2.44
CA GLU A 6 -2.51 27.55 -3.81
C GLU A 6 -2.15 28.86 -4.51
N TYR A 7 -2.37 30.00 -3.85
CA TYR A 7 -2.03 31.33 -4.36
C TYR A 7 -0.52 31.44 -4.67
N CYS A 8 0.36 30.99 -3.78
CA CYS A 8 1.79 30.94 -4.04
C CYS A 8 2.12 30.18 -5.33
N THR A 9 1.56 28.98 -5.51
CA THR A 9 1.83 28.20 -6.73
C THR A 9 1.27 28.83 -8.01
N ARG A 10 0.10 29.46 -7.93
CA ARG A 10 -0.59 30.03 -9.11
C ARG A 10 0.03 31.35 -9.54
N GLU A 11 0.26 32.26 -8.60
CA GLU A 11 0.70 33.62 -8.95
C GLU A 11 2.17 33.65 -9.38
N THR A 12 3.03 32.72 -8.94
CA THR A 12 4.41 32.64 -9.45
C THR A 12 4.47 32.42 -10.97
N ILE A 13 3.47 31.76 -11.56
CA ILE A 13 3.39 31.56 -13.02
C ILE A 13 2.95 32.85 -13.74
N ARG A 14 2.01 33.59 -13.12
CA ARG A 14 1.36 34.75 -13.72
C ARG A 14 2.27 35.98 -13.81
N ILE A 15 3.32 36.02 -13.00
CA ILE A 15 4.31 37.08 -13.09
C ILE A 15 5.06 36.93 -14.42
N GLU A 16 4.98 37.95 -15.26
CA GLU A 16 5.77 38.06 -16.48
C GLU A 16 7.22 38.34 -16.11
N TRP A 17 8.09 37.37 -16.42
CA TRP A 17 9.53 37.49 -16.20
C TRP A 17 10.22 37.53 -17.56
N ASN A 18 11.22 38.41 -17.68
CA ASN A 18 12.05 38.48 -18.88
C ASN A 18 12.95 37.24 -19.05
N ASP A 19 13.25 36.53 -17.96
CA ASP A 19 14.03 35.29 -17.93
C ASP A 19 13.26 34.22 -17.15
N GLU A 20 13.03 33.07 -17.78
CA GLU A 20 12.33 31.94 -17.16
C GLU A 20 13.09 31.34 -15.97
N ASN A 21 14.41 31.49 -15.91
CA ASN A 21 15.20 31.03 -14.76
C ASN A 21 14.85 31.79 -13.48
N ILE A 22 14.49 33.08 -13.59
CA ILE A 22 14.07 33.90 -12.44
C ILE A 22 12.78 33.35 -11.84
N ARG A 23 11.89 32.80 -12.68
CA ARG A 23 10.65 32.17 -12.21
C ARG A 23 10.94 30.97 -11.29
N LEU A 24 11.96 30.16 -11.64
CA LEU A 24 12.40 29.05 -10.79
C LEU A 24 13.05 29.54 -9.49
N GLU A 25 13.89 30.57 -9.54
CA GLU A 25 14.49 31.16 -8.34
C GLU A 25 13.43 31.75 -7.40
N CYS A 26 12.39 32.38 -7.94
CA CYS A 26 11.24 32.85 -7.16
C CYS A 26 10.52 31.67 -6.47
N ALA A 27 10.27 30.57 -7.19
CA ALA A 27 9.65 29.38 -6.59
C ALA A 27 10.53 28.76 -5.49
N LYS A 28 11.85 28.67 -5.70
CA LYS A 28 12.81 28.22 -4.68
C LYS A 28 12.77 29.10 -3.44
N PHE A 29 12.76 30.42 -3.62
CA PHE A 29 12.68 31.38 -2.52
C PHE A 29 11.38 31.23 -1.72
N ILE A 30 10.23 31.18 -2.39
CA ILE A 30 8.94 31.03 -1.71
C ILE A 30 8.88 29.69 -0.97
N LEU A 31 9.35 28.60 -1.60
CA LEU A 31 9.39 27.29 -0.98
C LEU A 31 10.28 27.29 0.28
N ASP A 32 11.48 27.88 0.23
CA ASP A 32 12.34 28.00 1.42
C ASP A 32 11.67 28.82 2.52
N ARG A 33 10.95 29.90 2.18
CA ARG A 33 10.19 30.68 3.16
C ARG A 33 9.05 29.88 3.79
N VAL A 34 8.33 29.06 3.01
CA VAL A 34 7.30 28.16 3.56
C VAL A 34 7.94 27.14 4.52
N ILE A 35 9.09 26.58 4.16
CA ILE A 35 9.82 25.64 5.02
C ILE A 35 10.23 26.30 6.33
N VAL A 36 10.95 27.42 6.27
CA VAL A 36 11.53 28.08 7.45
C VAL A 36 10.47 28.71 8.34
N LEU A 37 9.45 29.36 7.76
CA LEU A 37 8.50 30.16 8.54
C LEU A 37 7.25 29.38 8.98
N TYR A 38 6.89 28.30 8.28
CA TYR A 38 5.67 27.55 8.57
C TYR A 38 5.97 26.09 8.94
N ILE A 39 6.80 25.38 8.18
CA ILE A 39 7.05 23.96 8.46
C ILE A 39 7.85 23.81 9.75
N TYR A 40 8.92 24.59 9.95
CA TYR A 40 9.75 24.47 11.15
C TYR A 40 9.01 24.89 12.43
N GLU A 41 8.06 25.82 12.32
CA GLU A 41 7.21 26.20 13.46
C GLU A 41 6.25 25.06 13.87
N ILE A 42 5.74 24.31 12.90
CA ILE A 42 4.76 23.23 13.12
C ILE A 42 5.42 21.88 13.43
N PHE A 43 6.68 21.73 13.03
CA PHE A 43 7.54 20.57 13.25
C PHE A 43 8.88 21.04 13.84
N PRO A 44 8.92 21.39 15.14
CA PRO A 44 10.08 22.03 15.75
C PRO A 44 11.34 21.15 15.79
N ASP A 45 11.19 19.83 15.71
CA ASP A 45 12.28 18.85 15.75
C ASP A 45 12.66 18.33 14.36
N ILE A 46 12.14 18.92 13.27
CA ILE A 46 12.37 18.45 11.90
C ILE A 46 13.85 18.54 11.48
N GLU A 47 14.62 19.48 12.03
CA GLU A 47 16.05 19.59 11.72
C GLU A 47 16.90 18.57 12.50
N THR A 48 16.45 18.14 13.68
CA THR A 48 17.20 17.22 14.54
C THR A 48 16.80 15.76 14.36
N ASN A 49 15.51 15.49 14.17
CA ASN A 49 14.91 14.15 14.09
C ASN A 49 14.37 13.83 12.68
N GLY A 50 14.51 14.77 11.75
CA GLY A 50 14.03 14.59 10.38
C GLY A 50 14.82 13.56 9.59
N VAL A 51 14.31 13.34 8.39
CA VAL A 51 14.92 12.41 7.44
C VAL A 51 16.12 13.09 6.78
N ASP A 52 17.27 12.43 6.84
CA ASP A 52 18.42 12.79 6.01
C ASP A 52 18.77 11.65 5.05
N ILE A 53 18.21 11.70 3.84
CA ILE A 53 18.48 10.70 2.80
C ILE A 53 19.93 10.81 2.27
N TYR A 54 20.61 11.94 2.48
CA TYR A 54 21.95 12.21 1.95
C TYR A 54 23.06 11.86 2.96
N GLY A 55 22.81 12.03 4.25
CA GLY A 55 23.74 11.69 5.34
C GLY A 55 23.58 10.27 5.89
N GLY A 56 22.53 9.56 5.46
CA GLY A 56 22.14 8.28 6.04
C GLY A 56 21.09 8.49 7.11
N TRP A 57 19.91 7.87 6.92
CA TRP A 57 18.84 7.92 7.91
C TRP A 57 18.88 6.68 8.78
N GLU A 58 19.10 6.90 10.08
CA GLU A 58 18.89 5.89 11.11
C GLU A 58 17.56 6.24 11.79
N GLY A 59 16.56 5.38 11.62
CA GLY A 59 15.22 5.66 12.08
C GLY A 59 15.16 6.01 13.56
N SER A 60 14.71 7.23 13.86
CA SER A 60 14.34 7.63 15.22
C SER A 60 12.86 7.36 15.44
N GLU A 61 12.55 6.61 16.51
CA GLU A 61 11.21 6.56 17.09
C GLU A 61 10.94 7.91 17.74
N GLY A 62 10.25 8.78 17.00
CA GLY A 62 9.81 10.08 17.53
C GLY A 62 8.76 9.86 18.62
N GLN A 63 8.78 10.73 19.63
CA GLN A 63 7.72 10.77 20.63
C GLN A 63 6.42 11.24 19.96
N ILE A 64 5.41 10.37 19.88
CA ILE A 64 4.13 10.73 19.25
C ILE A 64 3.23 11.38 20.32
N ASP A 65 3.15 12.71 20.28
CA ASP A 65 2.13 13.44 21.04
C ASP A 65 0.76 13.23 20.38
N ILE A 66 -0.15 12.57 21.11
CA ILE A 66 -1.54 12.40 20.67
C ILE A 66 -2.23 13.76 20.72
N ARG A 67 -2.71 14.24 19.57
CA ARG A 67 -3.38 15.54 19.41
C ARG A 67 -4.76 15.36 18.80
N ASP A 68 -5.67 16.25 19.20
CA ASP A 68 -6.99 16.33 18.58
C ASP A 68 -6.89 16.88 17.16
N THR A 69 -7.77 16.42 16.27
CA THR A 69 -7.88 16.95 14.90
C THR A 69 -8.21 18.44 14.87
N ALA A 70 -8.91 18.95 15.89
CA ALA A 70 -9.22 20.37 16.00
C ALA A 70 -8.02 21.24 16.43
N ASP A 71 -6.90 20.64 16.84
CA ASP A 71 -5.67 21.37 17.17
C ASP A 71 -5.21 22.17 15.94
N PRO A 72 -5.05 23.51 16.05
CA PRO A 72 -4.53 24.34 14.97
C PRO A 72 -3.22 23.82 14.36
N VAL A 73 -2.36 23.19 15.17
CA VAL A 73 -1.13 22.55 14.71
C VAL A 73 -1.43 21.39 13.77
N VAL A 74 -2.36 20.48 14.12
CA VAL A 74 -2.76 19.36 13.27
C VAL A 74 -3.37 19.85 11.95
N ILE A 75 -4.20 20.90 12.00
CA ILE A 75 -4.77 21.52 10.80
C ILE A 75 -3.66 22.10 9.91
N ALA A 76 -2.66 22.77 10.49
CA ALA A 76 -1.52 23.29 9.73
C ALA A 76 -0.67 22.16 9.12
N ARG A 77 -0.38 21.09 9.89
CA ARG A 77 0.32 19.88 9.42
C ARG A 77 -0.39 19.30 8.21
N TYR A 78 -1.71 19.11 8.31
CA TYR A 78 -2.54 18.60 7.22
C TYR A 78 -2.35 19.38 5.93
N TRP A 79 -2.44 20.71 5.97
CA TRP A 79 -2.36 21.53 4.75
C TRP A 79 -0.95 21.61 4.16
N LEU A 80 0.09 21.69 5.00
CA LEU A 80 1.48 21.71 4.56
C LEU A 80 1.87 20.39 3.90
N ILE A 81 1.58 19.27 4.55
CA ILE A 81 1.83 17.92 4.02
C ILE A 81 1.07 17.73 2.71
N ARG A 82 -0.23 18.05 2.69
CA ARG A 82 -1.07 17.93 1.48
C ARG A 82 -0.48 18.69 0.30
N TRP A 83 -0.02 19.92 0.53
CA TRP A 83 0.54 20.76 -0.51
C TRP A 83 1.87 20.18 -1.04
N MET A 84 2.82 19.86 -0.17
CA MET A 84 4.11 19.30 -0.58
C MET A 84 3.95 17.94 -1.28
N ALA A 85 3.10 17.06 -0.75
CA ALA A 85 2.79 15.77 -1.40
C ALA A 85 2.11 15.97 -2.76
N THR A 86 1.24 16.98 -2.91
CA THR A 86 0.62 17.30 -4.21
C THR A 86 1.67 17.76 -5.21
N VAL A 87 2.54 18.70 -4.83
CA VAL A 87 3.66 19.16 -5.67
C VAL A 87 4.57 17.98 -6.08
N ALA A 88 4.88 17.08 -5.14
CA ALA A 88 5.69 15.90 -5.38
C ALA A 88 4.98 14.78 -6.18
N LEU A 89 3.65 14.81 -6.30
CA LEU A 89 2.89 13.90 -7.16
C LEU A 89 2.67 14.44 -8.57
N THR A 90 2.79 15.76 -8.78
CA THR A 90 2.50 16.37 -10.08
C THR A 90 3.50 15.91 -11.14
N THR A 91 3.03 15.16 -12.13
CA THR A 91 3.84 14.71 -13.28
C THR A 91 3.29 15.19 -14.62
N ASN A 92 2.01 15.55 -14.67
CA ASN A 92 1.33 15.93 -15.90
C ASN A 92 1.55 17.41 -16.22
N ASN A 93 1.73 17.70 -17.51
CA ASN A 93 2.04 19.04 -18.02
C ASN A 93 0.81 19.74 -18.59
N ASP A 94 -0.23 19.86 -17.76
CA ASP A 94 -1.42 20.65 -18.08
C ASP A 94 -1.21 22.11 -17.64
N LEU A 95 -1.89 23.05 -18.29
CA LEU A 95 -1.83 24.47 -17.93
C LEU A 95 -2.23 24.70 -16.45
N ALA A 96 -3.12 23.86 -15.92
CA ALA A 96 -3.58 23.91 -14.54
C ALA A 96 -2.50 23.48 -13.53
N THR A 97 -1.50 22.70 -13.96
CA THR A 97 -0.45 22.13 -13.11
C THR A 97 0.92 22.75 -13.34
N THR A 98 1.06 23.69 -14.29
CA THR A 98 2.36 24.34 -14.62
C THR A 98 3.06 24.92 -13.38
N GLY A 99 2.31 25.53 -12.45
CA GLY A 99 2.88 26.07 -11.21
C GLY A 99 3.33 24.98 -10.26
N GLN A 100 2.56 23.89 -10.16
CA GLN A 100 2.95 22.74 -9.36
C GLN A 100 4.21 22.06 -9.94
N LEU A 101 4.35 21.98 -11.26
CA LEU A 101 5.56 21.48 -11.92
C LEU A 101 6.78 22.38 -11.66
N LEU A 102 6.59 23.69 -11.67
CA LEU A 102 7.66 24.64 -11.30
C LEU A 102 8.10 24.41 -9.84
N TYR A 103 7.14 24.30 -8.92
CA TYR A 103 7.43 24.03 -7.52
C TYR A 103 8.01 22.63 -7.31
N ARG A 104 7.65 21.64 -8.13
CA ARG A 104 8.27 20.30 -8.13
C ARG A 104 9.75 20.40 -8.50
N LYS A 105 10.07 21.17 -9.53
CA LYS A 105 11.47 21.43 -9.92
C LYS A 105 12.23 22.15 -8.82
N ALA A 106 11.62 23.16 -8.18
CA ALA A 106 12.21 23.85 -7.04
C ALA A 106 12.44 22.90 -5.85
N LEU A 107 11.46 22.07 -5.53
CA LEU A 107 11.48 21.10 -4.43
C LEU A 107 12.66 20.14 -4.55
N PHE A 108 12.83 19.49 -5.70
CA PHE A 108 13.88 18.51 -5.89
C PHE A 108 15.24 19.11 -6.24
N SER A 109 15.32 20.42 -6.49
CA SER A 109 16.60 21.13 -6.66
C SER A 109 17.29 21.49 -5.34
N SER A 110 16.66 21.24 -4.20
CA SER A 110 17.18 21.59 -2.87
C SER A 110 17.16 20.37 -1.96
N ARG A 111 18.34 19.93 -1.49
CA ARG A 111 18.47 18.83 -0.52
C ARG A 111 17.64 19.07 0.74
N LYS A 112 17.65 20.31 1.25
CA LYS A 112 16.84 20.74 2.41
C LYS A 112 15.34 20.52 2.15
N ALA A 113 14.85 20.94 0.99
CA ALA A 113 13.43 20.81 0.65
C ALA A 113 13.03 19.35 0.42
N THR A 114 13.90 18.54 -0.20
CA THR A 114 13.73 17.09 -0.35
C THR A 114 13.66 16.38 1.00
N ASN A 115 14.61 16.62 1.91
CA ASN A 115 14.61 16.04 3.26
C ASN A 115 13.39 16.49 4.07
N THR A 116 12.98 17.75 3.92
CA THR A 116 11.75 18.27 4.52
C THR A 116 10.53 17.51 4.01
N LEU A 117 10.40 17.31 2.70
CA LEU A 117 9.32 16.50 2.11
C LEU A 117 9.30 15.09 2.70
N LEU A 118 10.44 14.39 2.70
CA LEU A 118 10.53 13.01 3.19
C LEU A 118 10.14 12.93 4.68
N THR A 119 10.56 13.90 5.48
CA THR A 119 10.14 14.00 6.89
C THR A 119 8.63 14.21 7.01
N LEU A 120 8.06 15.09 6.18
CA LEU A 120 6.62 15.29 6.14
C LEU A 120 5.86 14.02 5.71
N LEU A 121 6.42 13.18 4.83
CA LEU A 121 5.82 11.89 4.49
C LEU A 121 5.82 10.93 5.68
N LYS A 122 6.94 10.85 6.43
CA LYS A 122 7.03 10.09 7.70
C LYS A 122 5.94 10.53 8.68
N GLU A 123 5.84 11.84 8.92
CA GLU A 123 4.89 12.43 9.87
C GLU A 123 3.43 12.28 9.41
N ALA A 124 3.17 12.29 8.11
CA ALA A 124 1.83 12.17 7.56
C ALA A 124 1.14 10.87 7.96
N VAL A 125 1.90 9.77 8.00
CA VAL A 125 1.38 8.43 8.33
C VAL A 125 0.89 8.35 9.78
N MET A 126 1.40 9.24 10.64
CA MET A 126 1.05 9.35 12.06
C MET A 126 -0.01 10.41 12.34
N LEU A 127 -0.65 11.01 11.33
CA LEU A 127 -1.73 11.97 11.56
C LEU A 127 -3.00 11.28 12.11
N PRO A 128 -3.87 12.04 12.80
CA PRO A 128 -5.19 11.54 13.22
C PRO A 128 -6.00 10.99 12.05
N LEU A 129 -6.82 9.95 12.30
CA LEU A 129 -7.63 9.31 11.26
C LEU A 129 -8.60 10.24 10.50
N PRO A 130 -9.14 11.34 11.07
CA PRO A 130 -9.89 12.33 10.30
C PRO A 130 -9.09 12.98 9.15
N CYS A 131 -7.76 12.92 9.21
CA CYS A 131 -6.85 13.36 8.16
C CYS A 131 -6.59 12.30 7.06
N SER A 132 -7.34 11.19 7.05
CA SER A 132 -7.13 10.04 6.14
C SER A 132 -6.94 10.42 4.68
N ASN A 133 -7.65 11.45 4.19
CA ASN A 133 -7.48 11.96 2.82
C ASN A 133 -6.03 12.35 2.47
N VAL A 134 -5.29 12.94 3.42
CA VAL A 134 -3.88 13.29 3.22
C VAL A 134 -2.98 12.07 3.38
N ILE A 135 -3.31 11.16 4.29
CA ILE A 135 -2.58 9.90 4.45
C ILE A 135 -2.68 9.06 3.17
N HIS A 136 -3.87 8.91 2.58
CA HIS A 136 -4.04 8.24 1.28
C HIS A 136 -3.24 8.91 0.15
N LYS A 137 -3.17 10.24 0.13
CA LYS A 137 -2.36 10.97 -0.85
C LYS A 137 -0.88 10.68 -0.66
N VAL A 138 -0.39 10.63 0.58
CA VAL A 138 0.98 10.23 0.89
C VAL A 138 1.23 8.76 0.51
N PHE A 139 0.32 7.85 0.84
CA PHE A 139 0.40 6.45 0.42
C PHE A 139 0.46 6.31 -1.10
N SER A 140 -0.32 7.10 -1.85
CA SER A 140 -0.25 7.12 -3.30
C SER A 140 1.12 7.56 -3.81
N LEU A 141 1.75 8.56 -3.17
CA LEU A 141 3.10 9.02 -3.54
C LEU A 141 4.15 7.94 -3.22
N ILE A 142 4.09 7.38 -2.01
CA ILE A 142 4.95 6.27 -1.58
C ILE A 142 4.82 5.09 -2.55
N ASN A 143 3.58 4.70 -2.90
CA ASN A 143 3.28 3.63 -3.84
C ASN A 143 3.89 3.90 -5.23
N THR A 144 3.71 5.11 -5.78
CA THR A 144 4.29 5.49 -7.07
C THR A 144 5.81 5.38 -7.09
N TRP A 145 6.48 5.71 -5.98
CA TRP A 145 7.94 5.63 -5.85
C TRP A 145 8.44 4.21 -5.59
N LEU A 146 7.78 3.45 -4.71
CA LEU A 146 8.12 2.04 -4.44
C LEU A 146 7.96 1.16 -5.68
N LEU A 147 6.87 1.36 -6.43
CA LEU A 147 6.62 0.67 -7.71
C LEU A 147 7.42 1.27 -8.88
N GLN A 148 8.26 2.27 -8.63
CA GLN A 148 9.15 2.90 -9.62
C GLN A 148 8.43 3.41 -10.87
N ARG A 149 7.15 3.78 -10.76
CA ARG A 149 6.33 4.30 -11.87
C ARG A 149 6.73 5.73 -12.23
N ASN A 150 7.18 6.50 -11.25
CA ASN A 150 7.74 7.84 -11.43
C ASN A 150 8.78 8.09 -10.34
N LEU A 151 10.02 7.66 -10.56
CA LEU A 151 11.08 7.88 -9.58
C LEU A 151 11.33 9.38 -9.38
N PRO A 152 11.58 9.81 -8.12
CA PRO A 152 11.83 11.22 -7.87
C PRO A 152 13.17 11.66 -8.47
N PRO A 153 13.28 12.90 -9.00
CA PRO A 153 14.46 13.36 -9.74
C PRO A 153 15.79 13.29 -8.99
N PHE A 154 15.77 13.37 -7.66
CA PHE A 154 16.99 13.35 -6.84
C PHE A 154 17.70 12.00 -6.85
N ILE A 155 17.03 10.91 -7.24
CA ILE A 155 17.66 9.59 -7.38
C ILE A 155 18.72 9.61 -8.47
N GLU A 156 18.37 10.15 -9.64
CA GLU A 156 19.29 10.24 -10.79
C GLU A 156 20.29 11.40 -10.63
N GLN A 157 19.83 12.54 -10.12
CA GLN A 157 20.64 13.77 -10.07
C GLN A 157 21.73 13.74 -9.00
N GLU A 158 21.45 13.12 -7.85
CA GLU A 158 22.33 13.15 -6.66
C GLU A 158 22.91 11.76 -6.32
N GLY A 159 22.64 10.74 -7.15
CA GLY A 159 23.22 9.40 -7.01
C GLY A 159 22.73 8.62 -5.79
N ILE A 160 21.55 8.92 -5.26
CA ILE A 160 20.96 8.18 -4.14
C ILE A 160 20.50 6.82 -4.65
N ALA A 161 20.89 5.74 -3.97
CA ALA A 161 20.48 4.39 -4.35
C ALA A 161 18.97 4.20 -4.18
N VAL A 162 18.33 3.55 -5.17
CA VAL A 162 16.91 3.16 -5.11
C VAL A 162 16.64 2.32 -3.86
N GLU A 163 17.58 1.44 -3.48
CA GLU A 163 17.53 0.66 -2.25
C GLU A 163 17.32 1.53 -0.99
N SER A 164 18.08 2.62 -0.83
CA SER A 164 17.97 3.51 0.32
C SER A 164 16.59 4.18 0.40
N LEU A 165 16.06 4.62 -0.76
CA LEU A 165 14.71 5.18 -0.83
C LEU A 165 13.66 4.09 -0.51
N SER A 166 13.78 2.90 -1.09
CA SER A 166 12.82 1.81 -0.85
C SER A 166 12.75 1.40 0.61
N LEU A 167 13.89 1.24 1.29
CA LEU A 167 13.93 0.94 2.72
C LEU A 167 13.22 2.02 3.54
N LEU A 168 13.53 3.28 3.27
CA LEU A 168 12.91 4.42 3.95
C LEU A 168 11.39 4.44 3.76
N LEU A 169 10.92 4.27 2.52
CA LEU A 169 9.50 4.30 2.18
C LEU A 169 8.73 3.12 2.77
N ILE A 170 9.35 1.93 2.85
CA ILE A 170 8.79 0.77 3.54
C ILE A 170 8.58 1.11 5.02
N HIS A 171 9.60 1.65 5.70
CA HIS A 171 9.48 2.06 7.09
C HIS A 171 8.38 3.11 7.31
N PHE A 172 8.26 4.11 6.44
CA PHE A 172 7.17 5.10 6.54
C PHE A 172 5.82 4.44 6.41
N LEU A 173 5.65 3.59 5.40
CA LEU A 173 4.38 2.93 5.13
C LEU A 173 3.96 2.02 6.30
N THR A 174 4.85 1.16 6.77
CA THR A 174 4.56 0.21 7.86
C THR A 174 4.48 0.86 9.24
N SER A 175 5.04 2.04 9.41
CA SER A 175 4.87 2.82 10.65
C SER A 175 3.39 3.11 10.96
N PHE A 176 2.51 3.10 9.95
CA PHE A 176 1.06 3.23 10.14
C PHE A 176 0.49 2.28 11.20
N PHE A 177 0.98 1.04 11.28
CA PHE A 177 0.51 0.05 12.24
C PHE A 177 0.79 0.43 13.70
N HIS A 178 1.75 1.33 13.92
CA HIS A 178 2.14 1.86 15.22
C HIS A 178 1.45 3.19 15.54
N SER A 179 0.56 3.67 14.67
CA SER A 179 -0.19 4.90 14.92
C SER A 179 -1.07 4.79 16.17
N PRO A 180 -0.95 5.72 17.14
CA PRO A 180 -1.75 5.68 18.36
C PRO A 180 -3.24 5.86 18.07
N TYR A 181 -3.59 6.47 16.93
CA TYR A 181 -4.98 6.71 16.53
C TYR A 181 -5.71 5.44 16.09
N LEU A 182 -4.99 4.34 15.82
CA LEU A 182 -5.62 3.04 15.59
C LEU A 182 -6.28 2.49 16.86
N LEU A 183 -5.77 2.81 18.05
CA LEU A 183 -6.32 2.35 19.35
C LEU A 183 -7.70 2.94 19.63
N ALA A 184 -7.90 4.18 19.20
CA ALA A 184 -9.13 4.93 19.39
C ALA A 184 -9.87 5.17 18.06
N ALA A 185 -9.83 4.19 17.15
CA ALA A 185 -10.39 4.37 15.82
C ALA A 185 -11.87 4.79 15.83
N GLY A 186 -12.67 4.27 16.77
CA GLY A 186 -14.04 4.71 17.03
C GLY A 186 -14.89 4.86 15.76
N GLU A 187 -15.49 6.03 15.56
CA GLU A 187 -16.28 6.37 14.37
C GLU A 187 -15.47 6.42 13.06
N ARG A 188 -14.13 6.49 13.15
CA ARG A 188 -13.20 6.52 12.01
C ARG A 188 -12.62 5.14 11.68
N LEU A 189 -13.21 4.07 12.20
CA LEU A 189 -12.82 2.69 11.90
C LEU A 189 -12.76 2.41 10.39
N SER A 190 -13.73 2.88 9.61
CA SER A 190 -13.74 2.72 8.15
C SER A 190 -12.53 3.37 7.47
N SER A 191 -12.08 4.53 7.96
CA SER A 191 -10.88 5.21 7.45
C SER A 191 -9.62 4.41 7.80
N ALA A 192 -9.53 3.86 9.01
CA ALA A 192 -8.40 3.02 9.40
C ALA A 192 -8.33 1.73 8.55
N ILE A 193 -9.47 1.08 8.29
CA ILE A 193 -9.55 -0.10 7.43
C ILE A 193 -9.14 0.25 6.00
N SER A 194 -9.68 1.33 5.43
CA SER A 194 -9.37 1.75 4.06
C SER A 194 -7.88 2.10 3.88
N LEU A 195 -7.27 2.79 4.85
CA LEU A 195 -5.83 3.05 4.85
C LEU A 195 -5.02 1.75 4.92
N THR A 196 -5.45 0.81 5.76
CA THR A 196 -4.82 -0.52 5.85
C THR A 196 -4.89 -1.25 4.52
N GLN A 197 -6.06 -1.29 3.88
CA GLN A 197 -6.21 -1.91 2.56
C GLN A 197 -5.32 -1.25 1.50
N SER A 198 -5.22 0.08 1.49
CA SER A 198 -4.33 0.81 0.59
C SER A 198 -2.86 0.43 0.80
N LEU A 199 -2.43 0.29 2.06
CA LEU A 199 -1.08 -0.17 2.40
C LEU A 199 -0.83 -1.60 1.90
N LEU A 200 -1.76 -2.51 2.19
CA LEU A 200 -1.66 -3.92 1.79
C LEU A 200 -1.69 -4.08 0.27
N GLN A 201 -2.42 -3.22 -0.44
CA GLN A 201 -2.40 -3.18 -1.89
C GLN A 201 -1.02 -2.79 -2.42
N THR A 202 -0.37 -1.78 -1.83
CA THR A 202 1.00 -1.39 -2.22
C THR A 202 2.00 -2.52 -2.02
N THR A 203 1.96 -3.23 -0.88
CA THR A 203 2.88 -4.34 -0.63
C THR A 203 2.62 -5.54 -1.53
N ARG A 204 1.34 -5.82 -1.82
CA ARG A 204 0.93 -6.86 -2.79
C ARG A 204 1.42 -6.53 -4.19
N ASP A 205 1.15 -5.33 -4.68
CA ASP A 205 1.58 -4.87 -6.00
C ASP A 205 3.11 -4.89 -6.14
N LEU A 206 3.83 -4.50 -5.08
CA LEU A 206 5.28 -4.51 -5.05
C LEU A 206 5.83 -5.94 -5.16
N SER A 207 5.26 -6.88 -4.41
CA SER A 207 5.68 -8.29 -4.42
C SER A 207 5.24 -9.07 -5.65
N ASN A 208 4.24 -8.59 -6.39
CA ASN A 208 3.70 -9.30 -7.54
C ASN A 208 4.76 -9.42 -8.66
N PRO A 209 5.13 -10.63 -9.10
CA PRO A 209 6.11 -10.84 -10.16
C PRO A 209 5.73 -10.21 -11.50
N SER A 210 4.43 -9.98 -11.73
CA SER A 210 3.92 -9.33 -12.94
C SER A 210 4.14 -7.81 -12.94
N THR A 211 4.46 -7.22 -11.78
CA THR A 211 4.74 -5.79 -11.68
C THR A 211 6.15 -5.50 -12.19
N HIS A 212 6.23 -4.78 -13.31
CA HIS A 212 7.50 -4.40 -13.90
C HIS A 212 8.17 -3.25 -13.11
N LEU A 213 9.21 -3.57 -12.36
CA LEU A 213 10.10 -2.58 -11.72
C LEU A 213 11.26 -2.24 -12.66
N GLN A 214 11.66 -0.95 -12.72
CA GLN A 214 12.78 -0.51 -13.57
C GLN A 214 14.12 -1.03 -13.07
N ASN A 215 14.29 -1.08 -11.75
CA ASN A 215 15.44 -1.57 -11.02
C ASN A 215 15.00 -2.71 -10.12
N SER A 216 15.69 -3.85 -10.18
CA SER A 216 15.47 -4.94 -9.24
C SER A 216 15.78 -4.49 -7.81
N LEU A 217 14.92 -4.88 -6.87
CA LEU A 217 15.11 -4.60 -5.46
C LEU A 217 16.06 -5.63 -4.84
N SER A 218 16.94 -5.17 -3.95
CA SER A 218 17.90 -6.03 -3.27
C SER A 218 17.21 -6.97 -2.27
N THR A 219 17.88 -8.08 -1.94
CA THR A 219 17.42 -9.00 -0.88
C THR A 219 17.13 -8.29 0.44
N ARG A 220 17.92 -7.26 0.77
CA ARG A 220 17.75 -6.46 1.99
C ARG A 220 16.41 -5.73 2.00
N VAL A 221 16.00 -5.13 0.89
CA VAL A 221 14.70 -4.45 0.77
C VAL A 221 13.54 -5.42 1.01
N TRP A 222 13.61 -6.62 0.44
CA TRP A 222 12.58 -7.64 0.61
C TRP A 222 12.52 -8.17 2.04
N CYS A 223 13.68 -8.43 2.66
CA CYS A 223 13.74 -8.84 4.06
C CYS A 223 13.15 -7.77 4.98
N GLU A 224 13.46 -6.49 4.74
CA GLU A 224 12.92 -5.38 5.53
C GLU A 224 11.41 -5.22 5.34
N LEU A 225 10.89 -5.38 4.11
CA LEU A 225 9.45 -5.38 3.84
C LEU A 225 8.72 -6.44 4.66
N ILE A 226 9.20 -7.69 4.60
CA ILE A 226 8.57 -8.83 5.28
C ILE A 226 8.66 -8.66 6.79
N LYS A 227 9.83 -8.25 7.31
CA LYS A 227 10.04 -8.00 8.73
C LYS A 227 9.12 -6.89 9.25
N SER A 228 9.09 -5.74 8.57
CA SER A 228 8.26 -4.60 8.94
C SER A 228 6.76 -4.92 8.85
N LEU A 229 6.34 -5.73 7.86
CA LEU A 229 4.97 -6.23 7.79
C LEU A 229 4.67 -7.18 8.95
N ALA A 230 5.51 -8.18 9.21
CA ALA A 230 5.31 -9.13 10.31
C ALA A 230 5.18 -8.40 11.66
N ASP A 231 6.01 -7.41 11.90
CA ASP A 231 5.93 -6.56 13.09
C ASP A 231 4.61 -5.79 13.18
N GLY A 232 4.23 -5.11 12.09
CA GLY A 232 2.94 -4.41 12.01
C GLY A 232 1.74 -5.34 12.21
N VAL A 233 1.73 -6.51 11.58
CA VAL A 233 0.67 -7.51 11.77
C VAL A 233 0.59 -7.93 13.23
N ARG A 234 1.72 -8.25 13.87
CA ARG A 234 1.77 -8.62 15.30
C ARG A 234 1.22 -7.53 16.20
N THR A 235 1.63 -6.29 15.96
CA THR A 235 1.14 -5.12 16.71
C THR A 235 -0.38 -4.98 16.59
N VAL A 236 -0.95 -5.22 15.42
CA VAL A 236 -2.41 -5.11 15.20
C VAL A 236 -3.17 -6.32 15.73
N THR A 237 -2.70 -7.55 15.49
CA THR A 237 -3.42 -8.79 15.83
C THR A 237 -3.35 -9.14 17.31
N SER A 238 -2.33 -8.66 18.02
CA SER A 238 -2.24 -8.77 19.49
C SER A 238 -3.32 -7.96 20.23
N ARG A 239 -4.01 -7.04 19.52
CA ARG A 239 -5.04 -6.17 20.10
C ARG A 239 -6.43 -6.76 19.90
N SER A 240 -7.26 -6.65 20.94
CA SER A 240 -8.67 -7.12 20.92
C SER A 240 -9.68 -6.02 20.63
N ASP A 241 -9.30 -5.00 19.88
CA ASP A 241 -10.17 -3.91 19.48
C ASP A 241 -10.92 -4.20 18.17
N ALA A 242 -11.85 -3.31 17.80
CA ALA A 242 -12.65 -3.48 16.59
C ALA A 242 -11.80 -3.42 15.30
N TYR A 243 -10.72 -2.62 15.32
CA TYR A 243 -9.79 -2.50 14.20
C TYR A 243 -9.02 -3.80 13.97
N GLY A 244 -8.36 -4.34 14.99
CA GLY A 244 -7.60 -5.60 14.87
C GLY A 244 -8.47 -6.77 14.42
N ARG A 245 -9.71 -6.87 14.91
CA ARG A 245 -10.67 -7.87 14.42
C ARG A 245 -11.00 -7.71 12.95
N ALA A 246 -11.23 -6.48 12.48
CA ALA A 246 -11.63 -6.21 11.10
C ALA A 246 -10.48 -6.41 10.09
N THR A 247 -9.22 -6.22 10.50
CA THR A 247 -8.07 -6.24 9.58
C THR A 247 -7.19 -7.47 9.69
N SER A 248 -7.24 -8.23 10.80
CA SER A 248 -6.36 -9.38 11.07
C SER A 248 -6.27 -10.41 9.94
N GLY A 249 -7.41 -10.82 9.38
CA GLY A 249 -7.46 -11.79 8.28
C GLY A 249 -6.75 -11.29 7.02
N ALA A 250 -7.07 -10.06 6.60
CA ALA A 250 -6.45 -9.44 5.43
C ALA A 250 -4.94 -9.19 5.62
N LEU A 251 -4.53 -8.82 6.83
CA LEU A 251 -3.12 -8.63 7.21
C LEU A 251 -2.33 -9.93 7.13
N ALA A 252 -2.84 -11.00 7.73
CA ALA A 252 -2.23 -12.32 7.69
C ALA A 252 -2.11 -12.86 6.26
N GLN A 253 -3.20 -12.74 5.48
CA GLN A 253 -3.23 -13.16 4.09
C GLN A 253 -2.24 -12.36 3.23
N ASN A 254 -2.12 -11.05 3.45
CA ASN A 254 -1.16 -10.22 2.73
C ASN A 254 0.29 -10.61 3.05
N LEU A 255 0.61 -10.78 4.34
CA LEU A 255 1.95 -11.21 4.77
C LEU A 255 2.35 -12.54 4.11
N LEU A 256 1.42 -13.51 4.11
CA LEU A 256 1.60 -14.78 3.41
C LEU A 256 1.83 -14.61 1.91
N GLY A 257 0.97 -13.83 1.24
CA GLY A 257 1.08 -13.58 -0.19
C GLY A 257 2.43 -12.96 -0.57
N VAL A 258 2.86 -11.94 0.17
CA VAL A 258 4.18 -11.29 -0.04
C VAL A 258 5.31 -12.30 0.10
N ILE A 259 5.28 -13.16 1.12
CA ILE A 259 6.32 -14.18 1.34
C ILE A 259 6.34 -15.21 0.21
N VAL A 260 5.17 -15.70 -0.22
CA VAL A 260 5.06 -16.65 -1.33
C VAL A 260 5.62 -16.03 -2.61
N PHE A 261 5.21 -14.80 -2.94
CA PHE A 261 5.70 -14.14 -4.15
C PHE A 261 7.20 -13.87 -4.12
N VAL A 262 7.74 -13.34 -3.01
CA VAL A 262 9.16 -13.03 -2.87
C VAL A 262 10.02 -14.30 -2.83
N ARG A 263 9.69 -15.27 -1.96
CA ARG A 263 10.53 -16.45 -1.73
C ARG A 263 10.31 -17.53 -2.76
N ALA A 264 9.05 -17.90 -2.98
CA ALA A 264 8.70 -19.06 -3.77
C ALA A 264 8.73 -18.70 -5.25
N ILE A 265 8.08 -17.61 -5.65
CA ILE A 265 7.99 -17.25 -7.07
C ILE A 265 9.24 -16.53 -7.57
N SER A 266 9.68 -15.48 -6.88
CA SER A 266 10.86 -14.71 -7.31
C SER A 266 12.19 -15.35 -6.89
N GLY A 267 12.17 -16.43 -6.09
CA GLY A 267 13.37 -17.19 -5.73
C GLY A 267 14.37 -16.45 -4.84
N ILE A 268 13.96 -15.35 -4.20
CA ILE A 268 14.80 -14.49 -3.35
C ILE A 268 15.05 -15.18 -2.02
N GLU A 269 16.31 -15.24 -1.59
CA GLU A 269 16.67 -15.84 -0.30
C GLU A 269 16.27 -14.91 0.85
N ILE A 270 15.54 -15.46 1.82
CA ILE A 270 15.10 -14.73 3.01
C ILE A 270 15.89 -15.25 4.20
N GLU A 271 16.40 -14.32 5.00
CA GLU A 271 17.16 -14.63 6.21
C GLU A 271 16.31 -15.41 7.24
N GLU A 272 16.94 -16.33 7.97
CA GLU A 272 16.25 -17.18 8.94
C GLU A 272 15.48 -16.40 10.01
N ARG A 273 16.08 -15.34 10.56
CA ARG A 273 15.41 -14.47 11.55
C ARG A 273 14.09 -13.86 11.04
N VAL A 274 14.00 -13.55 9.74
CA VAL A 274 12.78 -12.98 9.14
C VAL A 274 11.69 -14.03 9.08
N TRP A 275 12.05 -15.30 8.87
CA TRP A 275 11.10 -16.41 8.99
C TRP A 275 10.60 -16.60 10.42
N ASP A 276 11.48 -16.45 11.41
CA ASP A 276 11.08 -16.55 12.82
C ASP A 276 10.11 -15.43 13.20
N ASP A 277 10.33 -14.20 12.70
CA ASP A 277 9.42 -13.07 12.89
C ASP A 277 8.03 -13.35 12.33
N VAL A 278 7.96 -13.96 11.14
CA VAL A 278 6.72 -14.38 10.47
C VAL A 278 6.04 -15.51 11.24
N LEU A 279 6.79 -16.54 11.60
CA LEU A 279 6.32 -17.66 12.41
C LEU A 279 5.68 -17.17 13.72
N ALA A 280 6.33 -16.22 14.39
CA ALA A 280 5.84 -15.65 15.63
C ALA A 280 4.47 -14.95 15.46
N VAL A 281 4.19 -14.33 14.31
CA VAL A 281 2.85 -13.75 14.02
C VAL A 281 1.78 -14.83 14.06
N PHE A 282 2.06 -16.00 13.51
CA PHE A 282 1.07 -17.05 13.34
C PHE A 282 0.92 -17.95 14.55
N GLN A 283 2.00 -18.13 15.32
CA GLN A 283 1.93 -18.74 16.65
C GLN A 283 1.17 -17.88 17.65
N SER A 284 1.30 -16.55 17.56
CA SER A 284 0.56 -15.61 18.43
C SER A 284 -0.89 -15.38 18.01
N GLY A 285 -1.40 -16.15 17.06
CA GLY A 285 -2.70 -15.91 16.44
C GLY A 285 -3.90 -15.92 17.38
N CYS A 286 -4.44 -14.74 17.64
CA CYS A 286 -5.60 -14.55 18.51
C CYS A 286 -6.97 -14.70 17.81
N TRP A 287 -7.02 -14.78 16.47
CA TRP A 287 -8.26 -14.63 15.71
C TRP A 287 -8.57 -15.78 14.76
N MET A 288 -9.81 -16.25 14.83
CA MET A 288 -10.33 -17.36 14.02
C MET A 288 -10.14 -17.13 12.51
N GLN A 289 -10.33 -15.89 12.05
CA GLN A 289 -10.12 -15.53 10.64
C GLN A 289 -8.68 -15.77 10.19
N MET A 290 -7.70 -15.53 11.08
CA MET A 290 -6.30 -15.80 10.76
C MET A 290 -6.07 -17.31 10.67
N ILE A 291 -6.57 -18.09 11.64
CA ILE A 291 -6.48 -19.56 11.64
C ILE A 291 -7.14 -20.14 10.37
N GLU A 292 -8.27 -19.60 9.92
CA GLU A 292 -8.91 -19.99 8.67
C GLU A 292 -8.04 -19.69 7.44
N GLN A 293 -7.41 -18.51 7.38
CA GLN A 293 -6.47 -18.20 6.29
C GLN A 293 -5.27 -19.15 6.30
N TRP A 294 -4.77 -19.52 7.48
CA TRP A 294 -3.71 -20.52 7.63
C TRP A 294 -4.13 -21.89 7.14
N SER A 295 -5.29 -22.37 7.57
CA SER A 295 -5.82 -23.65 7.13
C SER A 295 -5.89 -23.72 5.61
N ARG A 296 -6.37 -22.66 4.95
CA ARG A 296 -6.46 -22.60 3.48
C ARG A 296 -5.10 -22.67 2.80
N VAL A 297 -4.09 -21.97 3.34
CA VAL A 297 -2.73 -22.02 2.80
C VAL A 297 -2.11 -23.39 3.00
N VAL A 298 -2.25 -23.99 4.19
CA VAL A 298 -1.80 -25.35 4.49
C VAL A 298 -2.47 -26.34 3.54
N ASP A 299 -3.79 -26.31 3.38
CA ASP A 299 -4.52 -27.17 2.45
C ASP A 299 -4.00 -27.04 1.00
N SER A 300 -3.74 -25.80 0.56
CA SER A 300 -3.20 -25.53 -0.78
C SER A 300 -1.78 -26.10 -0.95
N VAL A 301 -0.89 -25.87 0.02
CA VAL A 301 0.48 -26.40 0.02
C VAL A 301 0.46 -27.93 0.08
N THR A 302 -0.35 -28.53 0.94
CA THR A 302 -0.51 -29.98 1.05
C THR A 302 -1.00 -30.58 -0.27
N ARG A 303 -1.99 -29.95 -0.92
CA ARG A 303 -2.45 -30.39 -2.25
C ARG A 303 -1.33 -30.30 -3.30
N ALA A 304 -0.60 -29.19 -3.34
CA ALA A 304 0.52 -29.00 -4.26
C ALA A 304 1.63 -30.05 -4.04
N LEU A 305 1.93 -30.40 -2.78
CA LEU A 305 2.88 -31.45 -2.44
C LEU A 305 2.44 -32.82 -2.92
N ILE A 306 1.16 -33.16 -2.72
CA ILE A 306 0.65 -34.46 -3.16
C ILE A 306 0.63 -34.54 -4.69
N LEU A 307 0.25 -33.45 -5.35
CA LEU A 307 0.35 -33.31 -6.80
C LEU A 307 1.79 -33.49 -7.28
N ASN A 308 2.79 -32.90 -6.63
CA ASN A 308 4.16 -33.05 -7.13
C ASN A 308 4.76 -34.42 -6.85
N LEU A 309 4.64 -34.92 -5.61
CA LEU A 309 5.24 -36.16 -5.15
C LEU A 309 4.55 -37.40 -5.74
N PHE A 310 3.23 -37.36 -5.86
CA PHE A 310 2.44 -38.52 -6.29
C PHE A 310 1.79 -38.35 -7.66
N LYS A 311 1.86 -37.14 -8.27
CA LYS A 311 1.19 -36.82 -9.54
C LYS A 311 -0.33 -37.04 -9.47
N VAL A 312 -0.92 -36.93 -8.28
CA VAL A 312 -2.36 -37.11 -8.01
C VAL A 312 -2.96 -35.79 -7.55
N ASP A 313 -4.02 -35.35 -8.22
CA ASP A 313 -4.80 -34.19 -7.77
C ASP A 313 -5.87 -34.63 -6.75
N ILE A 314 -5.84 -34.06 -5.56
CA ILE A 314 -6.85 -34.29 -4.50
C ILE A 314 -7.82 -33.10 -4.42
N ALA A 315 -7.99 -32.35 -5.49
CA ALA A 315 -9.08 -31.38 -5.57
C ALA A 315 -10.39 -32.06 -5.14
N PRO A 316 -11.21 -31.42 -4.29
CA PRO A 316 -12.56 -31.90 -4.06
C PRO A 316 -13.21 -31.97 -5.44
N THR A 317 -13.66 -33.17 -5.83
CA THR A 317 -14.27 -33.39 -7.13
C THR A 317 -15.49 -32.48 -7.16
N ALA A 318 -15.41 -31.37 -7.90
CA ALA A 318 -16.58 -30.55 -8.16
C ALA A 318 -17.63 -31.51 -8.71
N GLN A 319 -18.72 -31.67 -7.96
CA GLN A 319 -19.80 -32.55 -8.35
C GLN A 319 -20.14 -32.21 -9.80
N SER A 320 -20.02 -33.19 -10.66
CA SER A 320 -20.47 -33.13 -12.04
C SER A 320 -21.97 -32.85 -12.04
N THR A 321 -22.37 -31.58 -12.06
CA THR A 321 -23.65 -31.19 -12.63
C THR A 321 -23.56 -31.52 -14.10
N SER A 322 -24.12 -32.68 -14.46
CA SER A 322 -24.42 -33.08 -15.82
C SER A 322 -25.33 -32.02 -16.45
N HIS A 323 -24.74 -31.01 -17.08
CA HIS A 323 -25.43 -30.20 -18.06
C HIS A 323 -25.13 -30.77 -19.43
N GLN A 324 -26.11 -31.51 -19.93
CA GLN A 324 -26.24 -31.87 -21.33
C GLN A 324 -26.01 -30.63 -22.21
N ILE A 325 -24.98 -30.68 -23.05
CA ILE A 325 -24.88 -29.80 -24.22
C ILE A 325 -25.17 -30.66 -25.44
N VAL A 326 -26.40 -30.61 -25.96
CA VAL A 326 -26.66 -30.93 -27.38
C VAL A 326 -27.68 -29.95 -27.97
N LYS A 327 -27.11 -28.95 -28.67
CA LYS A 327 -27.54 -28.31 -29.93
C LYS A 327 -29.00 -27.86 -30.07
N ARG A 328 -29.22 -26.54 -30.05
CA ARG A 328 -30.32 -25.90 -30.79
C ARG A 328 -29.79 -25.25 -32.06
N VAL A 329 -30.00 -25.93 -33.18
CA VAL A 329 -29.88 -25.39 -34.54
C VAL A 329 -31.06 -24.44 -34.79
N LYS A 330 -30.75 -23.35 -35.50
CA LYS A 330 -31.63 -22.28 -35.95
C LYS A 330 -32.68 -22.78 -36.96
N SER A 331 -33.95 -22.42 -36.75
CA SER A 331 -34.94 -22.34 -37.83
C SER A 331 -36.09 -21.41 -37.43
N ASN A 332 -36.37 -20.48 -38.35
CA ASN A 332 -37.44 -19.48 -38.33
C ASN A 332 -38.82 -20.15 -38.30
N GLU A 333 -39.81 -19.52 -37.66
CA GLU A 333 -41.09 -19.17 -38.30
C GLU A 333 -41.98 -18.29 -37.41
N THR A 334 -42.63 -17.35 -38.08
CA THR A 334 -43.62 -16.33 -37.67
C THR A 334 -44.90 -16.90 -37.06
N THR A 335 -45.49 -16.25 -36.04
CA THR A 335 -46.89 -15.76 -36.05
C THR A 335 -47.28 -14.88 -34.84
N SER A 336 -47.68 -13.65 -35.16
CA SER A 336 -48.80 -12.81 -34.65
C SER A 336 -49.21 -12.70 -33.16
N THR A 337 -49.44 -11.41 -32.78
CA THR A 337 -50.48 -10.82 -31.89
C THR A 337 -50.41 -11.13 -30.38
N GLN A 338 -50.62 -10.23 -29.42
CA GLN A 338 -51.24 -8.89 -29.37
C GLN A 338 -50.89 -8.20 -28.02
N GLU A 339 -51.00 -6.86 -27.99
CA GLU A 339 -51.39 -5.89 -26.93
C GLU A 339 -51.52 -6.41 -25.47
N ASP A 340 -51.21 -5.68 -24.39
CA ASP A 340 -51.35 -4.25 -24.10
C ASP A 340 -50.60 -3.89 -22.79
N GLY A 341 -50.40 -2.60 -22.55
CA GLY A 341 -49.53 -2.07 -21.49
C GLY A 341 -50.08 -2.09 -20.04
N ASN A 342 -49.17 -1.80 -19.09
CA ASN A 342 -49.41 -0.82 -18.04
C ASN A 342 -48.12 -0.52 -17.25
N ALA A 343 -47.85 0.77 -17.09
CA ALA A 343 -46.92 1.32 -16.13
C ALA A 343 -47.69 1.65 -14.86
N GLU A 344 -47.26 1.15 -13.69
CA GLU A 344 -47.61 1.76 -12.42
C GLU A 344 -46.55 1.50 -11.34
N PHE A 345 -46.53 2.46 -10.44
CA PHE A 345 -45.54 2.89 -9.46
C PHE A 345 -45.70 2.12 -8.14
N SER A 346 -44.60 1.77 -7.44
CA SER A 346 -44.52 1.88 -5.97
C SER A 346 -43.13 1.57 -5.39
N GLU A 347 -42.68 2.56 -4.64
CA GLU A 347 -41.79 2.68 -3.49
C GLU A 347 -41.00 1.49 -2.90
N GLU A 348 -39.70 1.80 -2.72
CA GLU A 348 -38.86 1.63 -1.54
C GLU A 348 -38.92 0.33 -0.71
N THR A 349 -37.81 -0.39 -0.71
CA THR A 349 -37.24 -0.89 0.55
C THR A 349 -35.72 -0.85 0.49
N ARG A 350 -35.14 -0.08 1.42
CA ARG A 350 -33.70 -0.06 1.74
C ARG A 350 -33.21 -1.49 2.00
N SER A 351 -32.13 -1.88 1.33
CA SER A 351 -31.20 -2.89 1.84
C SER A 351 -29.78 -2.32 1.73
N GLU A 352 -29.13 -2.25 2.87
CA GLU A 352 -27.74 -1.84 3.05
C GLU A 352 -26.82 -2.70 2.18
N ASN A 353 -25.96 -2.02 1.40
CA ASN A 353 -24.95 -2.68 0.58
C ASN A 353 -23.83 -3.24 1.47
N ASP A 354 -23.91 -4.53 1.76
CA ASP A 354 -22.83 -5.33 2.32
C ASP A 354 -22.22 -6.19 1.19
N SER A 355 -21.42 -5.58 0.31
CA SER A 355 -20.91 -6.28 -0.88
C SER A 355 -19.55 -5.80 -1.39
N THR A 356 -18.57 -5.64 -0.51
CA THR A 356 -17.18 -5.39 -0.95
C THR A 356 -16.13 -6.34 -0.36
N VAL A 357 -16.44 -7.08 0.72
CA VAL A 357 -15.49 -8.02 1.34
C VAL A 357 -15.48 -9.40 0.65
N GLY A 358 -16.57 -9.79 -0.01
CA GLY A 358 -16.67 -11.08 -0.70
C GLY A 358 -15.83 -11.18 -1.98
N ASP A 359 -15.69 -10.06 -2.71
CA ASP A 359 -15.05 -10.04 -4.03
C ASP A 359 -13.51 -10.16 -3.93
N GLU A 360 -12.88 -9.58 -2.90
CA GLU A 360 -11.42 -9.66 -2.70
C GLU A 360 -10.96 -11.08 -2.32
N ASN A 361 -11.78 -11.82 -1.56
CA ASN A 361 -11.54 -13.22 -1.23
C ASN A 361 -11.68 -14.14 -2.45
N ALA A 362 -12.64 -13.86 -3.34
CA ALA A 362 -12.82 -14.60 -4.58
C ALA A 362 -11.64 -14.39 -5.54
N GLN A 363 -11.11 -13.17 -5.60
CA GLN A 363 -9.97 -12.81 -6.46
C GLN A 363 -8.65 -13.44 -5.99
N PHE A 364 -8.43 -13.62 -4.68
CA PHE A 364 -7.29 -14.39 -4.19
C PHE A 364 -7.46 -15.89 -4.40
N THR A 365 -8.68 -16.42 -4.25
CA THR A 365 -8.95 -17.84 -4.54
C THR A 365 -8.71 -18.13 -6.02
N SER A 366 -9.07 -17.21 -6.92
CA SER A 366 -8.75 -17.31 -8.34
C SER A 366 -7.26 -17.10 -8.62
N VAL A 367 -6.57 -16.15 -8.00
CA VAL A 367 -5.12 -15.95 -8.20
C VAL A 367 -4.28 -17.11 -7.66
N VAL A 368 -4.64 -17.69 -6.50
CA VAL A 368 -4.00 -18.91 -5.97
C VAL A 368 -4.37 -20.16 -6.78
N GLN A 369 -5.55 -20.20 -7.43
CA GLN A 369 -5.92 -21.25 -8.38
C GLN A 369 -5.38 -21.05 -9.80
N ASP A 370 -5.06 -19.82 -10.23
CA ASP A 370 -4.53 -19.50 -11.55
C ASP A 370 -2.99 -19.53 -11.55
N ASP A 371 -2.33 -19.12 -10.45
CA ASP A 371 -0.89 -19.30 -10.23
C ASP A 371 -0.50 -20.75 -9.91
N PHE A 372 -1.47 -21.67 -9.95
CA PHE A 372 -1.32 -23.12 -9.76
C PHE A 372 -0.35 -23.75 -10.77
N PHE A 373 -0.27 -23.18 -11.99
CA PHE A 373 0.71 -23.58 -12.99
C PHE A 373 2.13 -23.19 -12.59
N HIS A 374 2.33 -22.03 -11.93
CA HIS A 374 3.63 -21.55 -11.51
C HIS A 374 4.12 -22.22 -10.21
N VAL A 375 3.23 -22.49 -9.25
CA VAL A 375 3.56 -23.27 -8.03
C VAL A 375 3.91 -24.72 -8.40
N SER A 376 3.20 -25.32 -9.36
CA SER A 376 3.51 -26.65 -9.88
C SER A 376 4.82 -26.69 -10.70
N LEU A 377 5.19 -25.61 -11.39
CA LEU A 377 6.46 -25.47 -12.12
C LEU A 377 7.67 -25.21 -11.18
N LEU A 378 7.42 -24.54 -10.05
CA LEU A 378 8.43 -24.30 -8.99
C LEU A 378 8.82 -25.60 -8.26
N LEU A 379 7.86 -26.50 -8.12
CA LEU A 379 8.04 -27.86 -7.63
C LEU A 379 8.84 -28.75 -8.62
N GLU A 380 9.00 -28.33 -9.88
CA GLU A 380 9.88 -28.98 -10.87
C GLU A 380 11.33 -28.44 -10.85
N THR A 381 11.60 -27.32 -10.18
CA THR A 381 12.90 -26.63 -10.19
C THR A 381 13.52 -26.46 -8.80
N ASN A 382 13.99 -27.56 -8.23
CA ASN A 382 15.19 -27.67 -7.38
C ASN A 382 15.45 -26.58 -6.30
N LYS A 383 14.44 -26.22 -5.50
CA LYS A 383 14.59 -25.58 -4.17
C LYS A 383 13.58 -26.14 -3.14
N GLU A 384 13.42 -27.46 -3.14
CA GLU A 384 12.30 -28.17 -2.48
C GLU A 384 12.42 -28.35 -0.95
N THR A 385 13.60 -28.26 -0.32
CA THR A 385 13.70 -28.77 1.07
C THR A 385 13.29 -27.77 2.15
N ILE A 386 13.63 -26.48 1.99
CA ILE A 386 13.50 -25.48 3.08
C ILE A 386 12.04 -25.08 3.34
N PHE A 387 11.24 -24.92 2.27
CA PHE A 387 9.82 -24.54 2.41
C PHE A 387 9.02 -25.71 3.01
N ILE A 388 9.35 -26.95 2.65
CA ILE A 388 8.67 -28.16 3.13
C ILE A 388 9.05 -28.48 4.58
N GLU A 389 10.34 -28.45 4.95
CA GLU A 389 10.77 -28.71 6.33
C GLU A 389 10.20 -27.69 7.31
N LYS A 390 10.20 -26.39 6.96
CA LYS A 390 9.67 -25.36 7.84
C LYS A 390 8.15 -25.35 7.91
N THR A 391 7.42 -25.77 6.88
CA THR A 391 5.96 -25.96 6.96
C THR A 391 5.59 -27.21 7.77
N ALA A 392 6.43 -28.27 7.73
CA ALA A 392 6.25 -29.48 8.54
C ALA A 392 6.53 -29.28 10.04
N LEU A 393 7.38 -28.31 10.41
CA LEU A 393 7.64 -27.93 11.81
C LEU A 393 6.41 -27.36 12.54
N PHE A 394 5.33 -27.00 11.83
CA PHE A 394 4.08 -26.48 12.41
C PHE A 394 3.07 -27.57 12.81
N HIS A 395 3.37 -28.85 12.56
CA HIS A 395 2.52 -29.95 13.01
C HIS A 395 2.77 -30.39 14.47
N TYR A 396 3.64 -29.68 15.21
CA TYR A 396 3.95 -29.92 16.62
C TYR A 396 3.64 -28.72 17.52
#